data_AF-A0A1W7CZA1-F1
#
_entry.id   AF-A0A1W7CZA1-F1
#
_cell.length_a   1.000
_cell.length_b   1.000
_cell.length_c   1.000
_cell.angle_alpha   90.00
_cell.angle_beta   90.00
_cell.angle_gamma   90.00
#
_symmetry.space_group_name_H-M   'P 1'
#
loop_
_entity.id
_entity.type
_entity.pdbx_description
1 polymer ?
#
loop_
_entity_poly.entity_id
_entity_poly.type
_entity_poly.pdbx_seq_one_letter_code
_entity_poly.pdbx_strand_id
1 'polypeptide(L)' 'MDLYSIPGSGAPPRAYCGGNLGSEHETCVRLTELPGVDEWALSDSKDGGAGRELRFTTAELDAFARGWAVERGLAP' A
#
# COMPACT_ATOMS: atom_id res chain seq x y z
N MET A 1 -14.87 6.47 -10.68
CA MET A 1 -13.96 7.62 -10.58
C MET A 1 -12.61 7.19 -11.13
N ASP A 2 -11.85 8.09 -11.76
CA ASP A 2 -10.48 7.79 -12.16
C ASP A 2 -9.53 8.13 -11.01
N LEU A 3 -9.07 7.10 -10.28
CA LEU A 3 -8.18 7.25 -9.13
C LEU A 3 -6.80 7.82 -9.50
N TYR A 4 -6.38 7.67 -10.76
CA TYR A 4 -5.07 8.16 -11.23
C TYR A 4 -5.10 9.66 -11.56
N SER A 5 -6.29 10.25 -11.68
CA SER A 5 -6.44 11.71 -11.81
C SER A 5 -6.19 12.46 -10.50
N ILE A 6 -6.14 11.75 -9.37
CA ILE A 6 -5.96 12.33 -8.04
C ILE A 6 -4.46 12.51 -7.74
N PRO A 7 -4.01 13.72 -7.39
CA PRO A 7 -2.63 13.95 -6.99
C PRO A 7 -2.24 13.10 -5.78
N GLY A 8 -0.99 12.62 -5.74
CA GLY A 8 -0.46 12.00 -4.52
C GLY A 8 -0.42 13.02 -3.36
N SER A 9 -0.57 12.56 -2.11
CA SER A 9 -0.66 13.47 -0.96
C SER A 9 0.64 14.14 -0.55
N GLY A 10 1.79 13.68 -1.06
CA GLY A 10 3.11 14.10 -0.58
C GLY A 10 3.36 13.74 0.90
N ALA A 11 2.40 13.13 1.58
CA ALA A 11 2.54 12.64 2.94
C ALA A 11 3.48 11.44 2.96
N PRO A 12 4.28 11.26 4.03
CA PRO A 12 5.13 10.10 4.15
C PRO A 12 4.27 8.82 4.17
N PRO A 13 4.65 7.78 3.39
CA PRO A 13 3.91 6.53 3.35
C PRO A 13 3.99 5.78 4.68
N ARG A 14 2.90 5.11 5.06
CA ARG A 14 2.94 4.06 6.08
C ARG A 14 3.61 2.81 5.49
N ALA A 15 4.65 2.31 6.15
CA ALA A 15 5.40 1.14 5.70
C ALA A 15 5.03 -0.12 6.52
N TYR A 16 4.77 -1.21 5.80
CA TYR A 16 4.53 -2.55 6.34
C TYR A 16 5.64 -3.47 5.83
N CYS A 17 6.63 -3.72 6.67
CA CYS A 17 7.84 -4.44 6.31
C CYS A 17 7.73 -5.92 6.71
N GLY A 18 8.13 -6.80 5.79
CA GLY A 18 8.08 -8.25 5.98
C GLY A 18 9.36 -8.87 5.42
N GLY A 19 10.41 -8.89 6.23
CA GLY A 19 11.76 -9.31 5.85
C GLY A 19 12.74 -9.08 7.00
N ASN A 20 14.04 -9.27 6.78
CA ASN A 20 15.10 -9.07 7.78
C ASN A 20 15.09 -7.61 8.30
N LEU A 21 14.33 -7.37 9.37
CA LEU A 21 14.18 -6.08 10.04
C LEU A 21 15.56 -5.57 10.45
N GLY A 22 15.94 -4.37 10.02
CA GLY A 22 17.23 -3.75 10.34
C GLY A 22 18.40 -4.11 9.43
N SER A 23 18.15 -4.69 8.25
CA SER A 23 19.18 -4.89 7.21
C SER A 23 18.99 -3.93 6.03
N GLU A 24 20.06 -3.69 5.27
CA GLU A 24 20.09 -2.94 4.00
C GLU A 24 19.08 -3.49 2.95
N HIS A 25 18.56 -4.71 3.16
CA HIS A 25 17.67 -5.41 2.24
C HIS A 25 16.23 -5.53 2.78
N GLU A 26 15.87 -4.76 3.80
CA GLU A 26 14.49 -4.68 4.26
C GLU A 26 13.59 -4.16 3.12
N THR A 27 12.54 -4.93 2.79
CA THR A 27 11.56 -4.51 1.80
C THR A 27 10.19 -4.37 2.44
N CYS A 28 9.53 -3.26 2.12
CA CYS A 28 8.24 -2.89 2.70
C CYS A 28 7.22 -2.65 1.61
N VAL A 29 5.99 -3.03 1.90
CA VAL A 29 4.82 -2.45 1.23
C VAL A 29 4.58 -1.07 1.84
N ARG A 30 4.26 -0.09 1.01
CA ARG A 30 4.03 1.31 1.40
C ARG A 30 2.61 1.71 1.01
N LEU A 31 1.91 2.33 1.95
CA LEU A 31 0.54 2.78 1.80
C LEU A 31 0.46 4.29 2.06
N THR A 32 -0.10 5.04 1.12
CA THR A 32 -0.25 6.50 1.20
C THR A 32 -1.71 6.87 0.95
N GLU A 33 -2.24 7.78 1.75
CA GLU A 33 -3.58 8.35 1.56
C GLU A 33 -3.59 9.30 0.37
N LEU A 34 -4.64 9.27 -0.44
CA LEU A 34 -4.89 10.27 -1.48
C LEU A 34 -5.64 11.47 -0.88
N PRO A 35 -5.26 12.72 -1.18
CA PRO A 35 -5.91 13.90 -0.61
C PRO A 35 -7.39 14.01 -1.00
N GLY A 36 -8.22 14.33 -0.01
CA GLY A 36 -9.61 14.72 -0.24
C GLY A 36 -10.56 13.58 -0.61
N VAL A 37 -10.10 12.33 -0.51
CA VAL A 37 -10.86 11.11 -0.82
C VAL A 37 -10.49 9.97 0.14
N ASP A 38 -11.43 9.05 0.39
CA ASP A 38 -11.17 7.82 1.14
C ASP A 38 -10.51 6.75 0.24
N GLU A 39 -9.34 7.07 -0.31
CA GLU A 39 -8.65 6.29 -1.33
C GLU A 39 -7.14 6.29 -1.13
N TRP A 40 -6.47 5.33 -1.76
CA TRP A 40 -5.16 4.88 -1.34
C TRP A 40 -4.22 4.61 -2.51
N ALA A 41 -2.95 4.88 -2.28
CA ALA A 41 -1.84 4.49 -3.14
C ALA A 41 -1.01 3.40 -2.46
N LEU A 42 -0.81 2.28 -3.17
CA LEU A 42 0.08 1.21 -2.76
C LEU A 42 1.35 1.26 -3.62
N SER A 43 2.50 1.21 -2.97
CA SER A 43 3.82 1.09 -3.60
C SER A 43 4.69 0.13 -2.80
N ASP A 44 5.92 -0.12 -3.23
CA ASP A 44 6.90 -0.87 -2.47
C ASP A 44 8.24 -0.13 -2.36
N SER A 45 9.09 -0.53 -1.42
CA SER A 45 10.36 0.14 -1.16
C SER A 45 11.50 -0.19 -2.13
N LYS A 46 11.31 -1.10 -3.08
CA LYS A 46 12.37 -1.56 -3.98
C LYS A 46 12.59 -0.55 -5.11
N ASP A 47 13.83 -0.43 -5.57
CA ASP A 47 14.20 0.49 -6.66
C ASP A 47 13.36 0.28 -7.93
N GLY A 48 13.05 -0.97 -8.27
CA GLY A 48 12.22 -1.31 -9.43
C GLY A 48 10.74 -0.89 -9.33
N GLY A 49 10.26 -0.59 -8.12
CA GLY A 49 8.90 -0.11 -7.84
C GLY A 49 8.79 1.41 -7.77
N ALA A 50 9.90 2.15 -7.81
CA ALA A 50 9.90 3.61 -7.70
C ALA A 50 9.05 4.26 -8.80
N GLY A 51 8.15 5.18 -8.41
CA GLY A 51 7.24 5.86 -9.32
C GLY A 51 6.10 4.99 -9.88
N ARG A 52 5.95 3.75 -9.41
CA ARG A 52 4.91 2.81 -9.86
C ARG A 52 3.97 2.49 -8.70
N GLU A 53 2.97 3.34 -8.53
CA GLU A 53 1.93 3.16 -7.52
C GLU A 53 0.65 2.59 -8.12
N LEU A 54 -0.01 1.71 -7.37
CA LEU A 54 -1.34 1.21 -7.66
C LEU A 54 -2.35 1.99 -6.82
N ARG A 55 -3.44 2.43 -7.43
CA ARG A 55 -4.50 3.17 -6.73
C ARG A 55 -5.68 2.26 -6.43
N PHE A 56 -6.24 2.40 -5.24
CA PHE A 56 -7.37 1.62 -4.77
C PHE A 56 -8.32 2.47 -3.93
N THR A 57 -9.60 2.17 -4.01
CA THR A 57 -10.58 2.66 -3.04
C THR A 57 -10.37 2.01 -1.68
N THR A 58 -10.88 2.64 -0.61
CA THR A 58 -10.91 1.99 0.72
C THR A 58 -11.59 0.62 0.66
N ALA A 59 -12.74 0.52 -0.02
CA ALA A 59 -13.51 -0.72 -0.11
C ALA A 59 -12.73 -1.87 -0.77
N GLU A 60 -11.96 -1.58 -1.81
CA GLU A 60 -11.11 -2.58 -2.49
C GLU A 60 -9.95 -3.06 -1.60
N LEU A 61 -9.23 -2.14 -0.95
CA LEU A 61 -8.15 -2.52 -0.05
C LEU A 61 -8.65 -3.30 1.18
N ASP A 62 -9.80 -2.90 1.71
CA ASP A 62 -10.46 -3.59 2.81
C ASP A 62 -10.85 -5.03 2.44
N ALA A 63 -11.43 -5.21 1.25
CA ALA A 63 -11.77 -6.53 0.73
C ALA A 63 -10.51 -7.39 0.53
N PHE A 64 -9.45 -6.81 -0.06
CA PHE A 64 -8.17 -7.47 -0.23
C PHE A 64 -7.56 -7.88 1.11
N ALA A 65 -7.44 -6.96 2.07
CA ALA A 65 -6.79 -7.20 3.35
C ALA A 65 -7.51 -8.33 4.13
N ARG A 66 -8.84 -8.29 4.20
CA ARG A 66 -9.65 -9.33 4.86
C ARG A 66 -9.52 -10.68 4.14
N GLY A 67 -9.71 -10.69 2.82
CA GLY A 67 -9.66 -11.92 2.02
C GLY A 67 -8.28 -12.60 2.10
N TRP A 68 -7.23 -11.82 1.90
CA TRP A 68 -5.84 -12.29 1.99
C TRP A 68 -5.50 -12.81 3.39
N ALA A 69 -5.91 -12.10 4.46
CA ALA A 69 -5.64 -12.55 5.82
C ALA A 69 -6.32 -13.88 6.15
N VAL A 70 -7.58 -14.07 5.73
CA VAL A 70 -8.31 -15.34 5.90
C VAL A 70 -7.65 -16.46 5.09
N GLU A 71 -7.33 -16.23 3.82
CA GLU A 71 -6.68 -17.23 2.95
C GLU A 71 -5.34 -17.71 3.53
N ARG A 72 -4.62 -16.82 4.21
CA ARG A 72 -3.32 -17.09 4.84
C ARG A 72 -3.43 -17.61 6.28
N GLY A 73 -4.64 -17.72 6.85
CA GLY A 73 -4.84 -18.10 8.25
C GLY A 73 -4.27 -17.08 9.25
N LEU A 74 -4.15 -15.81 8.86
CA LEU A 74 -3.68 -14.70 9.68
C LEU A 74 -4.83 -14.00 10.42
N ALA A 75 -6.06 -14.24 9.99
CA ALA A 75 -7.28 -13.83 10.66
C ALA A 75 -8.17 -15.08 10.91
N PRO A 76 -8.90 -15.13 12.03
CA PRO A 76 -9.82 -16.22 12.36
C PRO A 76 -11.00 -16.31 11.37
#